data_AF-A0A957NEY4-F1
#
_entry.id   AF-A0A957NEY4-F1
#
_cell.length_a   1.000
_cell.length_b   1.000
_cell.length_c   1.000
_cell.angle_alpha   90.00
_cell.angle_beta   90.00
_cell.angle_gamma   90.00
#
_symmetry.space_group_name_H-M   'P 1'
#
loop_
_entity.id
_entity.type
_entity.pdbx_description
1 polymer ?
#
loop_
_entity_poly.entity_id
_entity_poly.type
_entity_poly.pdbx_seq_one_letter_code
_entity_poly.pdbx_strand_id
1 'polypeptide(L)'
;MKVGFAAIFVFIVLALGGCNGDAELSNTNDTRLDPNEAAITEGDWYRPALFVTWQWQLAGSINSSYSVELYDIDLFTTSLASIQELQASGKKVICYFSAGSYEDFREDKDHFLPEELGNTLDGWEDERWLDIRSSNVHAIMKSRLDLAKEKGCDGVEPDNMDGYVNNSGFNLTATDQVAFNKFIANEAHKRELSVGLRMTLLKLTSL
;
A
#
# COMPACT_ATOMS: atom_id res chain seq x y z
N MET A 1 59.67 15.29 64.61
CA MET A 1 58.51 16.10 64.18
C MET A 1 58.17 15.67 62.74
N LYS A 2 57.08 14.93 62.54
CA LYS A 2 56.46 14.67 61.21
C LYS A 2 55.91 16.03 60.70
N VAL A 3 55.78 16.41 59.43
CA VAL A 3 55.12 15.84 58.23
C VAL A 3 55.63 16.74 57.06
N GLY A 4 56.18 16.28 55.93
CA GLY A 4 55.48 15.71 54.76
C GLY A 4 54.91 16.81 53.83
N PHE A 5 55.71 17.34 52.88
CA PHE A 5 55.24 18.27 51.83
C PHE A 5 54.79 17.48 50.59
N ALA A 6 53.52 17.64 50.20
CA ALA A 6 52.89 16.97 49.08
C ALA A 6 53.12 17.73 47.75
N ALA A 7 53.43 16.98 46.70
CA ALA A 7 53.53 17.46 45.33
C ALA A 7 52.12 17.59 44.70
N ILE A 8 51.86 18.72 44.04
CA ILE A 8 50.61 18.98 43.31
C ILE A 8 50.86 18.68 41.82
N PHE A 9 50.20 17.64 41.33
CA PHE A 9 49.99 17.38 39.90
C PHE A 9 48.73 18.13 39.45
N VAL A 10 48.81 18.96 38.41
CA VAL A 10 47.63 19.49 37.70
C VAL A 10 47.68 18.98 36.26
N PHE A 11 46.64 18.21 35.93
CA PHE A 11 46.38 17.58 34.65
C PHE A 11 45.95 18.59 33.59
N ILE A 12 46.46 18.40 32.37
CA ILE A 12 46.05 19.10 31.15
C ILE A 12 44.69 18.55 30.71
N VAL A 13 43.69 19.42 30.59
CA VAL A 13 42.36 19.09 30.06
C VAL A 13 42.39 19.25 28.54
N LEU A 14 42.31 18.14 27.81
CA LEU A 14 42.03 18.12 26.36
C LEU A 14 40.52 18.27 26.15
N ALA A 15 40.11 19.37 25.53
CA ALA A 15 38.76 19.56 25.01
C ALA A 15 38.63 18.86 23.65
N LEU A 16 37.92 17.73 23.60
CA LEU A 16 37.41 17.16 22.36
C LEU A 16 36.02 17.75 22.12
N GLY A 17 35.91 18.60 21.10
CA GLY A 17 34.62 19.05 20.57
C GLY A 17 33.91 17.89 19.90
N GLY A 18 32.91 17.33 20.57
CA GLY A 18 31.93 16.45 19.96
C GLY A 18 30.90 17.28 19.21
N CYS A 19 30.71 17.00 17.92
CA CYS A 19 29.54 17.45 17.18
C CYS A 19 28.29 16.86 17.85
N ASN A 20 27.46 17.73 18.42
CA ASN A 20 26.09 17.41 18.80
C ASN A 20 25.29 17.24 17.49
N GLY A 21 25.33 16.04 16.93
CA GLY A 21 24.29 15.61 16.00
C GLY A 21 23.08 15.27 16.85
N ASP A 22 22.11 16.16 16.89
CA ASP A 22 20.78 15.88 17.45
C ASP A 22 20.18 14.75 16.60
N ALA A 23 20.40 13.51 17.04
CA ALA A 23 19.65 12.38 16.57
C ALA A 23 18.20 12.60 17.02
N GLU A 24 17.36 13.07 16.09
CA GLU A 24 15.91 12.97 16.24
C GLU A 24 15.58 11.50 16.49
N LEU A 25 15.31 11.19 17.76
CA LEU A 25 14.70 9.94 18.15
C LEU A 25 13.29 9.94 17.55
N SER A 26 13.17 9.34 16.36
CA SER A 26 11.89 8.94 15.78
C SER A 26 11.12 8.15 16.83
N ASN A 27 10.06 8.75 17.35
CA ASN A 27 9.19 8.16 18.35
C ASN A 27 8.37 7.05 17.65
N THR A 28 8.79 5.79 17.78
CA THR A 28 8.23 4.60 17.09
C THR A 28 6.83 4.19 17.57
N ASN A 29 6.03 5.14 18.06
CA ASN A 29 4.64 4.93 18.46
C ASN A 29 3.64 5.71 17.58
N ASP A 30 4.09 6.39 16.53
CA ASP A 30 3.16 6.91 15.54
C ASP A 30 2.71 5.77 14.62
N THR A 31 1.47 5.32 14.79
CA THR A 31 0.85 4.28 13.96
C THR A 31 0.42 4.82 12.59
N ARG A 32 0.69 6.09 12.29
CA ARG A 32 0.36 6.73 11.03
C ARG A 32 1.41 6.43 9.95
N LEU A 33 0.93 6.21 8.73
CA LEU A 33 1.79 6.03 7.56
C LEU A 33 2.60 7.30 7.28
N ASP A 34 3.87 7.12 6.89
CA ASP A 34 4.75 8.21 6.51
C ASP A 34 4.54 8.59 5.03
N PRO A 35 4.06 9.81 4.72
CA PRO A 35 3.93 10.28 3.33
C PRO A 35 5.28 10.39 2.60
N ASN A 36 6.39 10.43 3.34
CA ASN A 36 7.74 10.51 2.80
C ASN A 36 8.44 9.14 2.72
N GLU A 37 7.74 8.04 3.01
CA GLU A 37 8.30 6.70 2.84
C GLU A 37 8.86 6.56 1.42
N ALA A 38 10.08 6.02 1.34
CA ALA A 38 10.76 5.81 0.08
C ALA A 38 10.04 4.71 -0.72
N ALA A 39 9.84 4.95 -2.01
CA ALA A 39 9.28 3.94 -2.90
C ALA A 39 10.27 2.78 -3.07
N ILE A 40 9.78 1.55 -3.00
CA ILE A 40 10.54 0.37 -3.37
C ILE A 40 10.57 0.31 -4.91
N THR A 41 11.74 0.55 -5.50
CA THR A 41 11.93 0.59 -6.96
C THR A 41 12.68 -0.62 -7.52
N GLU A 42 13.23 -1.46 -6.64
CA GLU A 42 14.02 -2.64 -6.99
C GLU A 42 13.22 -3.93 -6.75
N GLY A 43 13.25 -4.84 -7.72
CA GLY A 43 12.63 -6.16 -7.67
C GLY A 43 12.22 -6.65 -9.06
N ASP A 44 11.79 -7.91 -9.14
CA ASP A 44 11.48 -8.62 -10.40
C ASP A 44 9.96 -8.78 -10.61
N TRP A 45 9.19 -7.75 -10.29
CA TRP A 45 7.76 -7.72 -10.60
C TRP A 45 7.52 -7.35 -12.06
N TYR A 46 6.35 -7.74 -12.56
CA TYR A 46 5.93 -7.44 -13.92
C TYR A 46 5.90 -5.91 -14.17
N ARG A 47 6.46 -5.47 -15.30
CA ARG A 47 6.42 -4.06 -15.73
C ARG A 47 5.81 -4.02 -17.13
N PRO A 48 4.52 -3.68 -17.28
CA PRO A 48 3.89 -3.68 -18.59
C PRO A 48 4.55 -2.68 -19.53
N ALA A 49 4.56 -2.99 -20.82
CA ALA A 49 4.93 -2.03 -21.86
C ALA A 49 3.88 -0.90 -21.91
N LEU A 50 4.29 0.30 -22.34
CA LEU A 50 3.44 1.50 -22.39
C LEU A 50 2.12 1.32 -23.16
N PHE A 51 2.09 0.41 -24.12
CA PHE A 51 0.93 0.14 -24.98
C PHE A 51 0.46 -1.30 -24.88
N VAL A 52 0.64 -1.93 -23.71
CA VAL A 52 0.11 -3.28 -23.45
C VAL A 52 -1.40 -3.30 -23.71
N THR A 53 -1.86 -4.30 -24.45
CA THR A 53 -3.29 -4.52 -24.66
C THR A 53 -3.88 -5.23 -23.45
N TRP A 54 -5.06 -4.80 -22.99
CA TRP A 54 -5.65 -5.33 -21.76
C TRP A 54 -7.17 -5.47 -21.86
N GLN A 55 -7.71 -6.40 -21.07
CA GLN A 55 -9.15 -6.59 -20.87
C GLN A 55 -9.48 -6.47 -19.40
N TRP A 56 -10.47 -5.64 -19.06
CA TRP A 56 -10.99 -5.50 -17.71
C TRP A 56 -12.33 -6.22 -17.57
N GLN A 57 -12.40 -7.19 -16.67
CA GLN A 57 -13.61 -7.96 -16.43
C GLN A 57 -13.68 -8.44 -14.97
N LEU A 58 -14.47 -7.73 -14.16
CA LEU A 58 -14.60 -8.03 -12.72
C LEU A 58 -15.75 -8.98 -12.37
N ALA A 59 -16.59 -9.34 -13.34
CA ALA A 59 -17.80 -10.12 -13.09
C ALA A 59 -18.06 -11.20 -14.14
N GLY A 60 -18.82 -12.22 -13.72
CA GLY A 60 -19.20 -13.36 -14.54
C GLY A 60 -18.03 -14.28 -14.86
N SER A 61 -18.27 -15.24 -15.76
CA SER A 61 -17.21 -16.12 -16.25
C SER A 61 -16.24 -15.35 -17.16
N ILE A 62 -14.94 -15.43 -16.89
CA ILE A 62 -13.91 -14.76 -17.68
C ILE A 62 -14.00 -15.17 -19.15
N ASN A 63 -14.17 -14.19 -20.04
CA ASN A 63 -14.09 -14.43 -21.47
C ASN A 63 -12.63 -14.31 -21.91
N SER A 64 -11.94 -15.44 -22.01
CA SER A 64 -10.52 -15.50 -22.40
C SER A 64 -10.25 -15.37 -23.91
N SER A 65 -11.29 -15.13 -24.73
CA SER A 65 -11.16 -15.07 -26.20
C SER A 65 -10.59 -13.75 -26.74
N TYR A 66 -10.48 -12.71 -25.90
CA TYR A 66 -9.92 -11.44 -26.33
C TYR A 66 -8.43 -11.56 -26.63
N SER A 67 -8.00 -11.00 -27.77
CA SER A 67 -6.60 -10.91 -28.16
C SER A 67 -5.92 -9.73 -27.45
N VAL A 68 -5.74 -9.87 -26.15
CA VAL A 68 -5.06 -8.91 -25.26
C VAL A 68 -3.87 -9.56 -24.59
N GLU A 69 -2.91 -8.80 -24.08
CA GLU A 69 -1.75 -9.33 -23.36
C GLU A 69 -2.00 -9.49 -21.86
N LEU A 70 -2.95 -8.73 -21.32
CA LEU A 70 -3.22 -8.65 -19.89
C LEU A 70 -4.72 -8.75 -19.60
N TYR A 71 -5.06 -9.44 -18.51
CA TYR A 71 -6.41 -9.45 -17.96
C TYR A 71 -6.38 -8.82 -16.57
N ASP A 72 -7.32 -7.92 -16.33
CA ASP A 72 -7.59 -7.30 -15.04
C ASP A 72 -8.93 -7.82 -14.53
N ILE A 73 -8.87 -8.59 -13.44
CA ILE A 73 -9.95 -9.45 -12.97
C ILE A 73 -10.10 -9.37 -11.46
N ASP A 74 -11.29 -9.66 -10.96
CA ASP A 74 -11.60 -9.56 -9.54
C ASP A 74 -10.80 -10.57 -8.69
N LEU A 75 -10.08 -10.07 -7.68
CA LEU A 75 -9.21 -10.86 -6.80
C LEU A 75 -9.97 -11.97 -6.08
N PHE A 76 -11.19 -11.71 -5.60
CA PHE A 76 -11.89 -12.65 -4.73
C PHE A 76 -12.65 -13.71 -5.52
N THR A 77 -13.38 -13.30 -6.55
CA THR A 77 -14.31 -14.16 -7.28
C THR A 77 -13.64 -14.99 -8.38
N THR A 78 -12.45 -14.60 -8.84
CA THR A 78 -11.71 -15.37 -9.85
C THR A 78 -10.92 -16.51 -9.19
N SER A 79 -11.11 -17.76 -9.62
CA SER A 79 -10.37 -18.90 -9.05
C SER A 79 -8.87 -18.89 -9.41
N LEU A 80 -8.03 -19.51 -8.57
CA LEU A 80 -6.61 -19.78 -8.88
C LEU A 80 -6.45 -20.53 -10.21
N ALA A 81 -7.32 -21.51 -10.49
CA ALA A 81 -7.26 -22.29 -11.72
C ALA A 81 -7.49 -21.40 -12.97
N SER A 82 -8.42 -20.44 -12.89
CA SER A 82 -8.68 -19.49 -13.97
C SER A 82 -7.50 -18.54 -14.20
N ILE A 83 -6.85 -18.08 -13.12
CA ILE A 83 -5.63 -17.26 -13.20
C ILE A 83 -4.52 -18.04 -13.90
N GLN A 84 -4.30 -19.29 -13.48
CA GLN A 84 -3.29 -20.17 -14.08
C GLN A 84 -3.59 -20.49 -15.56
N GLU A 85 -4.87 -20.66 -15.93
CA GLU A 85 -5.26 -20.89 -17.32
C GLU A 85 -4.95 -19.67 -18.21
N LEU A 86 -5.25 -18.46 -17.75
CA LEU A 86 -4.86 -17.22 -18.44
C LEU A 86 -3.33 -17.14 -18.60
N GLN A 87 -2.58 -17.38 -17.54
CA GLN A 87 -1.12 -17.33 -17.56
C GLN A 87 -0.49 -18.41 -18.46
N ALA A 88 -1.04 -19.63 -18.44
CA ALA A 88 -0.61 -20.71 -19.34
C ALA A 88 -0.84 -20.37 -20.82
N SER A 89 -1.80 -19.50 -21.12
CA SER A 89 -2.03 -18.96 -22.46
C SER A 89 -1.16 -17.74 -22.81
N GLY A 90 -0.17 -17.43 -21.96
CA GLY A 90 0.78 -16.33 -22.16
C GLY A 90 0.27 -14.96 -21.74
N LYS A 91 -0.85 -14.87 -21.01
CA LYS A 91 -1.39 -13.61 -20.50
C LYS A 91 -0.76 -13.26 -19.16
N LYS A 92 -0.74 -11.96 -18.87
CA LYS A 92 -0.49 -11.44 -17.52
C LYS A 92 -1.80 -11.19 -16.81
N VAL A 93 -1.83 -11.38 -15.50
CA VAL A 93 -3.03 -11.23 -14.68
C VAL A 93 -2.83 -10.17 -13.61
N ILE A 94 -3.65 -9.12 -13.65
CA ILE A 94 -3.77 -8.12 -12.61
C ILE A 94 -5.04 -8.42 -11.81
N CYS A 95 -4.93 -8.38 -10.49
CA CYS A 95 -6.03 -8.68 -9.59
C CYS A 95 -6.57 -7.41 -8.96
N TYR A 96 -7.81 -7.08 -9.30
CA TYR A 96 -8.59 -5.97 -8.75
C TYR A 96 -9.03 -6.25 -7.31
N PHE A 97 -8.94 -5.24 -6.46
CA PHE A 97 -9.70 -5.15 -5.22
C PHE A 97 -9.93 -3.69 -4.86
N SER A 98 -11.04 -3.36 -4.19
CA SER A 98 -11.16 -2.01 -3.65
C SER A 98 -10.25 -1.84 -2.44
N ALA A 99 -9.40 -0.81 -2.43
CA ALA A 99 -8.54 -0.51 -1.30
C ALA A 99 -9.04 0.69 -0.48
N GLY A 100 -9.77 1.60 -1.11
CA GLY A 100 -10.34 2.78 -0.45
C GLY A 100 -11.81 2.66 -0.07
N SER A 101 -12.46 1.53 -0.37
CA SER A 101 -13.84 1.28 0.04
C SER A 101 -14.06 -0.12 0.62
N TYR A 102 -15.09 -0.20 1.46
CA TYR A 102 -15.72 -1.40 1.97
C TYR A 102 -16.81 -1.85 1.01
N GLU A 103 -16.83 -3.15 0.73
CA GLU A 103 -17.82 -3.82 -0.13
C GLU A 103 -18.50 -4.92 0.72
N ASP A 104 -19.81 -4.80 0.96
CA ASP A 104 -20.55 -5.63 1.93
C ASP A 104 -20.73 -7.11 1.52
N PHE A 105 -20.36 -7.45 0.29
CA PHE A 105 -20.44 -8.79 -0.28
C PHE A 105 -19.10 -9.53 -0.25
N ARG A 106 -18.01 -8.89 0.20
CA ARG A 106 -16.70 -9.53 0.32
C ARG A 106 -16.63 -10.47 1.51
N GLU A 107 -15.84 -11.53 1.37
CA GLU A 107 -15.66 -12.53 2.43
C GLU A 107 -14.96 -11.99 3.68
N ASP A 108 -14.16 -10.93 3.53
CA ASP A 108 -13.41 -10.28 4.61
C ASP A 108 -14.13 -9.05 5.21
N LYS A 109 -15.38 -8.79 4.82
CA LYS A 109 -16.18 -7.64 5.26
C LYS A 109 -16.26 -7.51 6.79
N ASP A 110 -16.31 -8.63 7.50
CA ASP A 110 -16.50 -8.67 8.96
C ASP A 110 -15.20 -8.34 9.73
N HIS A 111 -14.08 -8.12 9.02
CA HIS A 111 -12.84 -7.63 9.61
C HIS A 111 -12.77 -6.10 9.74
N PHE A 112 -13.63 -5.38 9.01
CA PHE A 112 -13.70 -3.92 9.11
C PHE A 112 -14.48 -3.50 10.36
N LEU A 113 -13.96 -2.50 11.05
CA LEU A 113 -14.61 -1.93 12.23
C LEU A 113 -15.63 -0.86 11.81
N PRO A 114 -16.76 -0.73 12.53
CA PRO A 114 -17.80 0.25 12.16
C PRO A 114 -17.28 1.70 12.04
N GLU A 115 -16.31 2.10 12.86
CA GLU A 115 -15.69 3.43 12.83
C GLU A 115 -14.83 3.70 11.59
N GLU A 116 -14.48 2.66 10.83
CA GLU A 116 -13.71 2.76 9.58
C GLU A 116 -14.63 2.99 8.38
N LEU A 117 -15.94 2.84 8.55
CA LEU A 117 -16.92 2.92 7.48
C LEU A 117 -17.52 4.33 7.38
N GLY A 118 -17.08 5.06 6.36
CA GLY A 118 -17.51 6.40 6.04
C GLY A 118 -18.84 6.45 5.29
N ASN A 119 -19.04 7.50 4.51
CA ASN A 119 -20.24 7.65 3.68
C ASN A 119 -20.29 6.58 2.58
N THR A 120 -21.51 6.33 2.10
CA THR A 120 -21.76 5.50 0.92
C THR A 120 -21.12 6.13 -0.34
N LEU A 121 -20.59 5.31 -1.23
CA LEU A 121 -20.06 5.76 -2.52
C LEU A 121 -21.20 6.15 -3.48
N ASP A 122 -21.04 7.25 -4.19
CA ASP A 122 -22.06 7.71 -5.13
C ASP A 122 -22.24 6.70 -6.27
N GLY A 123 -23.46 6.15 -6.39
CA GLY A 123 -23.80 5.12 -7.38
C GLY A 123 -23.66 3.67 -6.91
N TRP A 124 -23.16 3.45 -5.68
CA TRP A 124 -22.90 2.12 -5.11
C TRP A 124 -23.44 2.06 -3.67
N GLU A 125 -24.72 1.68 -3.52
CA GLU A 125 -25.43 1.75 -2.22
C GLU A 125 -24.82 0.86 -1.13
N ASP A 126 -24.23 -0.27 -1.55
CA ASP A 126 -23.65 -1.30 -0.69
C ASP A 126 -22.14 -1.08 -0.44
N GLU A 127 -21.60 0.05 -0.91
CA GLU A 127 -20.18 0.36 -0.85
C GLU A 127 -19.93 1.63 -0.01
N ARG A 128 -18.93 1.61 0.86
CA ARG A 128 -18.63 2.72 1.79
C ARG A 128 -17.17 3.11 1.77
N TRP A 129 -16.88 4.40 1.86
CA TRP A 129 -15.50 4.88 1.94
C TRP A 129 -14.81 4.38 3.22
N LEU A 130 -13.52 4.07 3.13
CA LEU A 130 -12.72 3.63 4.28
C LEU A 130 -11.92 4.77 4.91
N ASP A 131 -11.73 4.75 6.23
CA ASP A 131 -10.68 5.55 6.88
C ASP A 131 -9.31 4.93 6.60
N ILE A 132 -8.69 5.36 5.51
CA ILE A 132 -7.36 4.90 5.05
C ILE A 132 -6.21 5.18 6.04
N ARG A 133 -6.46 5.86 7.16
CA ARG A 133 -5.47 6.07 8.22
C ARG A 133 -5.49 4.95 9.27
N SER A 134 -6.51 4.09 9.26
CA SER A 134 -6.65 3.01 10.22
C SER A 134 -5.61 1.90 10.00
N SER A 135 -4.93 1.52 11.07
CA SER A 135 -4.02 0.37 11.06
C SER A 135 -4.72 -0.96 10.80
N ASN A 136 -6.02 -1.08 11.12
CA ASN A 136 -6.78 -2.29 10.82
C ASN A 136 -7.14 -2.37 9.34
N VAL A 137 -7.53 -1.26 8.70
CA VAL A 137 -7.63 -1.17 7.23
C VAL A 137 -6.29 -1.54 6.57
N HIS A 138 -5.16 -1.05 7.06
CA HIS A 138 -3.83 -1.42 6.53
C HIS A 138 -3.55 -2.92 6.66
N ALA A 139 -3.96 -3.55 7.76
CA ALA A 139 -3.82 -4.98 7.97
C ALA A 139 -4.66 -5.78 6.96
N ILE A 140 -5.92 -5.38 6.75
CA ILE A 140 -6.80 -6.02 5.76
C ILE A 140 -6.23 -5.90 4.35
N MET A 141 -5.72 -4.72 3.97
CA MET A 141 -5.10 -4.54 2.64
C MET A 141 -3.85 -5.40 2.45
N LYS A 142 -3.02 -5.57 3.49
CA LYS A 142 -1.91 -6.53 3.43
C LYS A 142 -2.41 -7.96 3.21
N SER A 143 -3.48 -8.37 3.89
CA SER A 143 -4.08 -9.70 3.66
C SER A 143 -4.64 -9.87 2.25
N ARG A 144 -5.24 -8.82 1.66
CA ARG A 144 -5.66 -8.84 0.24
C ARG A 144 -4.47 -8.97 -0.70
N LEU A 145 -3.36 -8.27 -0.42
CA LEU A 145 -2.12 -8.40 -1.19
C LEU A 145 -1.47 -9.78 -1.02
N ASP A 146 -1.51 -10.37 0.18
CA ASP A 146 -1.07 -11.75 0.44
C ASP A 146 -1.89 -12.73 -0.39
N LEU A 147 -3.22 -12.57 -0.42
CA LEU A 147 -4.11 -13.38 -1.25
C LEU A 147 -3.78 -13.24 -2.74
N ALA A 148 -3.50 -12.03 -3.22
CA ALA A 148 -3.11 -11.81 -4.61
C ALA A 148 -1.80 -12.56 -4.97
N LYS A 149 -0.80 -12.53 -4.07
CA LYS A 149 0.44 -13.29 -4.25
C LYS A 149 0.19 -14.79 -4.21
N GLU A 150 -0.60 -15.28 -3.25
CA GLU A 150 -0.95 -16.70 -3.13
C GLU A 150 -1.67 -17.22 -4.38
N LYS A 151 -2.56 -16.41 -4.94
CA LYS A 151 -3.31 -16.73 -6.16
C LYS A 151 -2.49 -16.61 -7.44
N GLY A 152 -1.24 -16.14 -7.34
CA GLY A 152 -0.31 -16.05 -8.46
C GLY A 152 -0.55 -14.85 -9.37
N CYS A 153 -1.21 -13.79 -8.91
CA CYS A 153 -1.37 -12.56 -9.70
C CYS A 153 0.00 -11.98 -10.08
N ASP A 154 0.14 -11.42 -11.28
CA ASP A 154 1.34 -10.69 -11.73
C ASP A 154 1.36 -9.24 -11.19
N GLY A 155 0.20 -8.75 -10.74
CA GLY A 155 0.03 -7.46 -10.11
C GLY A 155 -1.35 -7.25 -9.54
N VAL A 156 -1.58 -6.05 -9.03
CA VAL A 156 -2.83 -5.64 -8.40
C VAL A 156 -3.32 -4.30 -8.89
N GLU A 157 -4.63 -4.15 -8.88
CA GLU A 157 -5.35 -2.91 -9.18
C GLU A 157 -6.18 -2.50 -7.95
N PRO A 158 -5.58 -1.77 -6.99
CA PRO A 158 -6.30 -1.22 -5.85
C PRO A 158 -7.16 -0.03 -6.29
N ASP A 159 -8.48 -0.12 -6.13
CA ASP A 159 -9.42 0.93 -6.53
C ASP A 159 -9.86 1.85 -5.37
N ASN A 160 -10.56 2.94 -5.71
CA ASN A 160 -11.08 3.96 -4.81
C ASN A 160 -9.98 4.72 -4.03
N MET A 161 -8.85 4.98 -4.70
CA MET A 161 -7.66 5.60 -4.11
C MET A 161 -7.69 7.14 -4.11
N ASP A 162 -8.88 7.74 -3.99
CA ASP A 162 -9.15 9.17 -4.04
C ASP A 162 -10.21 9.66 -3.03
N GLY A 163 -10.38 8.95 -1.91
CA GLY A 163 -11.33 9.33 -0.85
C GLY A 163 -11.16 10.75 -0.29
N TYR A 164 -9.97 11.36 -0.42
CA TYR A 164 -9.68 12.74 0.04
C TYR A 164 -10.35 13.86 -0.77
N VAL A 165 -10.77 13.60 -2.01
CA VAL A 165 -11.50 14.56 -2.86
C VAL A 165 -12.99 14.26 -2.96
N ASN A 166 -13.41 13.11 -2.42
CA ASN A 166 -14.78 12.67 -2.39
C ASN A 166 -15.42 12.96 -1.03
N ASN A 167 -16.75 12.88 -0.95
CA ASN A 167 -17.48 13.01 0.31
C ASN A 167 -17.37 11.72 1.14
N SER A 168 -16.15 11.35 1.56
CA SER A 168 -15.90 10.09 2.27
C SER A 168 -16.52 10.01 3.65
N GLY A 169 -16.98 11.13 4.23
CA GLY A 169 -17.39 11.19 5.63
C GLY A 169 -16.22 11.30 6.61
N PHE A 170 -14.99 11.26 6.08
CA PHE A 170 -13.76 11.49 6.81
C PHE A 170 -13.09 12.78 6.35
N ASN A 171 -12.39 13.45 7.25
CA ASN A 171 -11.56 14.62 6.90
C ASN A 171 -10.18 14.15 6.39
N LEU A 172 -10.16 13.36 5.32
CA LEU A 172 -8.94 12.86 4.70
C LEU A 172 -8.21 14.00 3.98
N THR A 173 -6.90 14.06 4.17
CA THR A 173 -6.05 15.04 3.49
C THR A 173 -5.36 14.41 2.27
N ALA A 174 -4.86 15.25 1.37
CA ALA A 174 -3.99 14.78 0.28
C ALA A 174 -2.74 14.05 0.81
N THR A 175 -2.23 14.46 1.98
CA THR A 175 -1.09 13.79 2.64
C THR A 175 -1.44 12.39 3.10
N ASP A 176 -2.65 12.18 3.66
CA ASP A 176 -3.14 10.85 4.02
C ASP A 176 -3.22 9.94 2.79
N GLN A 177 -3.74 10.47 1.68
CA GLN A 177 -3.84 9.72 0.43
C GLN A 177 -2.48 9.36 -0.14
N VAL A 178 -1.51 10.29 -0.15
CA VAL A 178 -0.15 9.99 -0.63
C VAL A 178 0.50 8.90 0.23
N ALA A 179 0.37 8.99 1.56
CA ALA A 179 0.92 7.99 2.47
C ALA A 179 0.30 6.60 2.23
N PHE A 180 -1.03 6.53 2.08
CA PHE A 180 -1.72 5.26 1.80
C PHE A 180 -1.38 4.68 0.43
N ASN A 181 -1.31 5.50 -0.62
CA ASN A 181 -0.92 5.06 -1.96
C ASN A 181 0.49 4.47 -1.97
N LYS A 182 1.44 5.12 -1.28
CA LYS A 182 2.81 4.63 -1.14
C LYS A 182 2.88 3.33 -0.33
N PHE A 183 2.14 3.26 0.77
CA PHE A 183 2.03 2.06 1.57
C PHE A 183 1.56 0.86 0.73
N ILE A 184 0.47 1.02 -0.03
CA ILE A 184 -0.05 -0.05 -0.90
C ILE A 184 0.98 -0.45 -1.96
N ALA A 185 1.62 0.53 -2.62
CA ALA A 185 2.64 0.25 -3.63
C ALA A 185 3.84 -0.52 -3.04
N ASN A 186 4.36 -0.08 -1.89
CA ASN A 186 5.46 -0.73 -1.20
C ASN A 186 5.07 -2.14 -0.74
N GLU A 187 3.87 -2.33 -0.17
CA GLU A 187 3.40 -3.65 0.25
C GLU A 187 3.17 -4.61 -0.95
N ALA A 188 2.74 -4.10 -2.10
CA ALA A 188 2.66 -4.88 -3.34
C ALA A 188 4.07 -5.29 -3.82
N HIS A 189 5.02 -4.35 -3.88
CA HIS A 189 6.39 -4.62 -4.32
C HIS A 189 7.14 -5.58 -3.38
N LYS A 190 6.91 -5.52 -2.06
CA LYS A 190 7.43 -6.52 -1.10
C LYS A 190 6.99 -7.96 -1.41
N ARG A 191 5.87 -8.11 -2.14
CA ARG A 191 5.32 -9.39 -2.59
C ARG A 191 5.66 -9.69 -4.05
N GLU A 192 6.51 -8.89 -4.68
CA GLU A 192 6.84 -8.95 -6.12
C GLU A 192 5.61 -8.81 -7.02
N LEU A 193 4.58 -8.09 -6.55
CA LEU A 193 3.41 -7.75 -7.34
C LEU A 193 3.62 -6.38 -7.97
N SER A 194 3.31 -6.26 -9.25
CA SER A 194 3.14 -4.92 -9.86
C SER A 194 1.88 -4.23 -9.31
N VAL A 195 1.82 -2.91 -9.37
CA VAL A 195 0.66 -2.15 -8.87
C VAL A 195 0.29 -1.02 -9.83
N GLY A 196 -0.98 -0.97 -10.22
CA GLY A 196 -1.57 0.12 -11.00
C GLY A 196 -2.65 0.82 -10.18
N LEU A 197 -2.40 2.05 -9.75
CA LEU A 197 -3.38 2.79 -8.94
C LEU A 197 -4.50 3.34 -9.83
N ARG A 198 -5.72 2.84 -9.67
CA ARG A 198 -6.92 3.36 -10.33
C ARG A 198 -7.49 4.55 -9.53
N MET A 199 -8.11 5.49 -10.26
CA MET A 199 -8.71 6.73 -9.73
C MET A 199 -7.82 7.44 -8.70
N THR A 200 -6.67 7.92 -9.15
CA THR A 200 -5.82 8.82 -8.35
C THR A 200 -5.76 10.19 -9.02
N LEU A 201 -6.21 11.23 -8.31
CA LEU A 201 -6.16 12.62 -8.79
C LEU A 201 -4.87 13.37 -8.38
N LEU A 202 -3.90 12.66 -7.79
CA LEU A 202 -2.60 13.20 -7.40
C LEU A 202 -1.59 13.10 -8.56
N LYS A 203 -0.75 14.12 -8.72
CA LYS A 203 0.40 14.07 -9.64
C LYS A 203 1.36 12.96 -9.18
N LEU A 204 1.50 11.92 -10.00
CA LEU A 204 2.32 10.71 -9.78
C LEU A 204 3.84 10.96 -9.92
N THR A 205 4.35 12.16 -9.61
CA THR A 205 5.77 12.50 -9.88
C THR A 205 6.78 11.83 -8.94
N SER A 206 6.34 10.96 -8.02
CA SER A 206 7.20 10.34 -6.99
C SER A 206 6.79 8.91 -6.60
N LEU A 207 6.10 8.19 -7.48
CA LEU A 207 5.86 6.74 -7.34
C LEU A 207 6.86 5.95 -8.16
#